data_AF-E3L777-F1
#
_entry.id   AF-E3L777-F1
#
_cell.length_a   1.000
_cell.length_b   1.000
_cell.length_c   1.000
_cell.angle_alpha   90.00
_cell.angle_beta   90.00
_cell.angle_gamma   90.00
#
_symmetry.space_group_name_H-M   'P 1'
#
loop_
_entity.id
_entity.type
_entity.pdbx_description
1 polymer ?
#
loop_
_entity_poly.entity_id
_entity_poly.type
_entity_poly.pdbx_seq_one_letter_code
_entity_poly.pdbx_strand_id
1 'polypeptide(L)'
;MSRFGIDLLGRENTPPGYHSALELWRIQNLGPPPDQLATQTIDLSTSFKLVYPDKNLNNKLTWIPRKSKGKFLISIPALSTTFEQFREIVARKCKENSEGAGVIIQNALESGSPGINWKVWMNLPAAHEFKKNTNYKVNKINSFIHWTANIIANGKDRTDASLEVKMISPADLEKEAKVAVKIKRHVTTHAVW
;
A
#
# COMPACT_ATOMS: atom_id res chain seq x y z
N MET A 1 50.55 -23.93 3.38
CA MET A 1 49.20 -24.14 3.97
C MET A 1 48.26 -23.11 3.37
N SER A 2 47.52 -23.50 2.32
CA SER A 2 46.59 -22.60 1.63
C SER A 2 45.35 -22.38 2.49
N ARG A 3 45.19 -21.16 3.01
CA ARG A 3 44.00 -20.75 3.76
C ARG A 3 42.98 -20.23 2.76
N PHE A 4 42.32 -21.14 2.03
CA PHE A 4 41.07 -20.81 1.36
C PHE A 4 39.96 -20.70 2.41
N GLY A 5 40.06 -19.68 3.27
CA GLY A 5 38.92 -19.19 4.01
C GLY A 5 37.98 -18.59 2.99
N ILE A 6 36.91 -19.30 2.67
CA ILE A 6 35.82 -18.74 1.88
C ILE A 6 35.31 -17.54 2.68
N ASP A 7 35.62 -16.33 2.23
CA ASP A 7 35.01 -15.12 2.76
C ASP A 7 33.51 -15.19 2.43
N LEU A 8 32.73 -15.56 3.45
CA LEU A 8 31.27 -15.72 3.40
C LEU A 8 30.56 -14.38 3.61
N LEU A 9 31.28 -13.33 4.03
CA LEU A 9 30.69 -12.07 4.49
C LEU A 9 30.87 -10.92 3.49
N GLY A 10 31.81 -11.05 2.54
CA GLY A 10 32.13 -10.01 1.56
C GLY A 10 31.57 -10.19 0.14
N ARG A 11 30.63 -11.11 -0.11
CA ARG A 11 30.17 -11.41 -1.49
C ARG A 11 28.93 -10.61 -1.88
N GLU A 12 28.99 -9.89 -2.99
CA GLU A 12 27.81 -9.33 -3.66
C GLU A 12 26.98 -10.40 -4.38
N ASN A 13 27.64 -11.44 -4.90
CA ASN A 13 26.99 -12.60 -5.52
C ASN A 13 26.93 -13.75 -4.52
N THR A 14 25.90 -13.77 -3.68
CA THR A 14 25.67 -14.83 -2.70
C THR A 14 24.93 -16.03 -3.30
N PRO A 15 25.19 -17.26 -2.79
CA PRO A 15 24.36 -18.41 -3.14
C PRO A 15 22.89 -18.16 -2.75
N PRO A 16 21.92 -18.77 -3.46
CA PRO A 16 20.50 -18.64 -3.12
C PRO A 16 20.25 -18.96 -1.64
N GLY A 17 19.67 -17.99 -0.91
CA GLY A 17 19.35 -18.13 0.52
C GLY A 17 20.30 -17.41 1.49
N TYR A 18 21.39 -16.79 1.01
CA TYR A 18 22.29 -15.98 1.84
C TYR A 18 22.12 -14.48 1.56
N HIS A 19 22.17 -13.66 2.62
CA HIS A 19 22.10 -12.21 2.51
C HIS A 19 23.34 -11.62 1.87
N SER A 20 23.17 -10.66 0.96
CA SER A 20 24.30 -9.90 0.40
C SER A 20 25.00 -9.06 1.48
N ALA A 21 26.24 -8.63 1.24
CA ALA A 21 26.96 -7.74 2.15
C ALA A 21 26.16 -6.45 2.46
N LEU A 22 25.43 -5.91 1.46
CA LEU A 22 24.53 -4.77 1.64
C LEU A 22 23.32 -5.11 2.53
N GLU A 23 22.71 -6.28 2.36
CA GLU A 23 21.61 -6.75 3.20
C GLU A 23 22.06 -6.96 4.64
N LEU A 24 23.22 -7.59 4.86
CA LEU A 24 23.81 -7.82 6.18
C LEU A 24 24.16 -6.51 6.90
N TRP A 25 24.74 -5.55 6.19
CA TRP A 25 25.02 -4.23 6.75
C TRP A 25 23.73 -3.53 7.17
N ARG A 26 22.67 -3.56 6.33
CA ARG A 26 21.39 -2.91 6.66
C ARG A 26 20.66 -3.57 7.84
N ILE A 27 20.62 -4.90 7.87
CA ILE A 27 19.82 -5.64 8.87
C ILE A 27 20.57 -5.73 10.20
N GLN A 28 21.90 -5.89 10.17
CA GLN A 28 22.71 -6.28 11.32
C GLN A 28 23.90 -5.36 11.61
N ASN A 29 24.13 -4.30 10.81
CA ASN A 29 25.33 -3.45 10.86
C ASN A 29 26.64 -4.24 10.74
N LEU A 30 26.62 -5.36 9.99
CA LEU A 30 27.79 -6.19 9.75
C LEU A 30 28.45 -5.83 8.42
N GLY A 31 29.77 -5.69 8.43
CA GLY A 31 30.59 -5.40 7.25
C GLY A 31 30.99 -3.92 7.11
N PRO A 32 31.85 -3.58 6.13
CA PRO A 32 32.24 -2.20 5.88
C PRO A 32 31.03 -1.36 5.42
N PRO A 33 30.95 -0.07 5.82
CA PRO A 33 29.92 0.83 5.30
C PRO A 33 30.03 0.90 3.77
N PRO A 34 28.95 0.70 3.02
CA PRO A 34 29.00 0.78 1.57
C PRO A 34 29.20 2.24 1.13
N ASP A 35 30.02 2.44 0.09
CA ASP A 35 30.35 3.77 -0.45
C ASP A 35 29.11 4.55 -0.94
N GLN A 36 28.07 3.83 -1.36
CA GLN A 36 26.73 4.37 -1.59
C GLN A 36 25.70 3.34 -1.10
N LEU A 37 24.89 3.71 -0.10
CA LEU A 37 23.71 2.93 0.23
C LEU A 37 22.73 3.02 -0.95
N ALA A 38 22.63 1.95 -1.73
CA ALA A 38 21.54 1.82 -2.70
C ALA A 38 20.23 2.06 -1.94
N THR A 39 19.44 3.03 -2.41
CA THR A 39 18.19 3.38 -1.74
C THR A 39 17.20 2.24 -1.95
N GLN A 40 16.78 1.58 -0.87
CA GLN A 40 15.75 0.56 -0.97
C GLN A 40 14.50 1.17 -1.59
N THR A 41 14.03 0.59 -2.68
CA THR A 41 12.94 1.11 -3.50
C THR A 41 11.77 0.13 -3.49
N ILE A 42 10.55 0.66 -3.41
CA ILE A 42 9.31 -0.10 -3.47
C ILE A 42 8.69 0.14 -4.84
N ASP A 43 8.51 -0.93 -5.60
CA ASP A 43 7.87 -0.90 -6.91
C ASP A 43 6.41 -1.35 -6.77
N LEU A 44 5.49 -0.38 -6.87
CA LEU A 44 4.07 -0.58 -6.64
C LEU A 44 3.31 -0.75 -7.95
N SER A 45 2.81 -1.96 -8.18
CA SER A 45 1.80 -2.23 -9.20
C SER A 45 0.44 -1.67 -8.74
N THR A 46 0.10 -0.49 -9.23
CA THR A 46 -0.99 0.35 -8.71
C THR A 46 -2.24 0.29 -9.59
N SER A 47 -3.40 0.27 -8.96
CA SER A 47 -4.71 0.43 -9.60
C SER A 47 -5.62 1.28 -8.73
N PHE A 48 -6.68 1.85 -9.31
CA PHE A 48 -7.64 2.63 -8.53
C PHE A 48 -9.10 2.34 -8.88
N LYS A 49 -9.97 2.54 -7.89
CA LYS A 49 -11.44 2.54 -7.97
C LYS A 49 -11.94 3.75 -7.21
N LEU A 50 -12.12 4.85 -7.91
CA LEU A 50 -12.59 6.12 -7.38
C LEU A 50 -14.10 6.25 -7.55
N VAL A 51 -14.70 7.17 -6.81
CA VAL A 51 -16.08 7.59 -7.02
C VAL A 51 -16.14 9.10 -6.98
N TYR A 52 -17.03 9.70 -7.76
CA TYR A 52 -17.28 11.13 -7.73
C TYR A 52 -18.78 11.40 -7.73
N PRO A 53 -19.22 12.49 -7.10
CA PRO A 53 -20.62 12.89 -7.11
C PRO A 53 -21.01 13.42 -8.49
N ASP A 54 -22.17 13.00 -8.97
CA ASP A 54 -22.81 13.56 -10.16
C ASP A 54 -24.33 13.64 -9.95
N LYS A 55 -24.97 14.61 -10.60
CA LYS A 55 -26.42 14.78 -10.55
C LYS A 55 -27.03 14.06 -11.74
N ASN A 56 -27.91 13.10 -11.45
CA ASN A 56 -28.67 12.48 -12.52
C ASN A 56 -29.72 13.44 -13.12
N LEU A 57 -30.41 13.01 -14.17
CA LEU A 57 -31.46 13.78 -14.86
C LEU A 57 -32.59 14.27 -13.92
N ASN A 58 -32.76 13.64 -12.75
CA ASN A 58 -33.76 13.99 -11.74
C ASN A 58 -33.16 14.86 -10.61
N ASN A 59 -32.00 15.49 -10.82
CA ASN A 59 -31.26 16.31 -9.84
C ASN A 59 -30.90 15.56 -8.53
N LYS A 60 -30.94 14.23 -8.55
CA LYS A 60 -30.55 13.38 -7.41
C LYS A 60 -29.05 13.12 -7.47
N LEU A 61 -28.38 13.34 -6.34
CA LEU A 61 -26.96 13.03 -6.19
C LEU A 61 -26.72 11.52 -6.34
N THR A 62 -25.83 11.15 -7.24
CA THR A 62 -25.40 9.78 -7.51
C THR A 62 -23.87 9.71 -7.47
N TRP A 63 -23.33 8.55 -7.10
CA TRP A 63 -21.89 8.34 -7.03
C TRP A 63 -21.45 7.50 -8.22
N ILE A 64 -20.72 8.09 -9.15
CA ILE A 64 -20.28 7.41 -10.38
C ILE A 64 -18.91 6.76 -10.13
N PRO A 65 -18.79 5.44 -10.33
CA PRO A 65 -17.51 4.76 -10.16
C PRO A 65 -16.59 5.02 -11.36
N ARG A 66 -15.30 5.23 -11.07
CA ARG A 66 -14.25 5.36 -12.07
C ARG A 66 -13.08 4.44 -11.73
N LYS A 67 -12.71 3.58 -12.68
CA LYS A 67 -11.63 2.60 -12.51
C LYS A 67 -10.41 3.02 -13.33
N SER A 68 -9.23 2.58 -12.91
CA SER A 68 -8.03 2.72 -13.74
C SER A 68 -8.17 1.86 -15.00
N LYS A 69 -7.58 2.32 -16.12
CA LYS A 69 -7.59 1.57 -17.39
C LYS A 69 -6.82 0.25 -17.30
N GLY A 70 -5.84 0.21 -16.40
CA GLY A 70 -5.03 -0.97 -16.10
C GLY A 70 -4.24 -0.74 -14.82
N LYS A 71 -3.25 -1.60 -14.59
CA LYS A 71 -2.26 -1.37 -13.55
C LYS A 71 -1.13 -0.49 -14.10
N PHE A 72 -0.58 0.36 -13.25
CA PHE A 72 0.56 1.22 -13.58
C PHE A 72 1.58 1.23 -12.45
N LEU A 73 2.84 1.49 -12.77
CA LEU A 73 3.94 1.39 -11.81
C LEU A 73 4.15 2.72 -11.09
N ILE A 74 4.38 2.64 -9.79
CA ILE A 74 4.87 3.75 -8.95
C ILE A 74 6.09 3.24 -8.18
N SER A 75 7.22 3.92 -8.31
CA SER A 75 8.43 3.60 -7.54
C SER A 75 8.64 4.66 -6.46
N ILE A 76 8.85 4.24 -5.22
CA ILE A 76 9.11 5.14 -4.08
C ILE A 76 10.30 4.66 -3.24
N PRO A 77 11.14 5.56 -2.71
CA PRO A 77 12.13 5.21 -1.70
C PRO A 77 11.47 4.72 -0.40
N ALA A 78 11.84 3.54 0.10
CA ALA A 78 11.24 2.97 1.32
C ALA A 78 11.61 3.76 2.59
N LEU A 79 12.85 4.28 2.65
CA LEU A 79 13.42 4.92 3.84
C LEU A 79 13.04 6.40 3.98
N SER A 80 12.96 7.14 2.87
CA SER A 80 12.80 8.60 2.89
C SER A 80 11.39 9.07 2.54
N THR A 81 10.49 8.19 2.11
CA THR A 81 9.11 8.56 1.78
C THR A 81 8.26 8.62 3.04
N THR A 82 7.76 9.80 3.39
CA THR A 82 6.78 9.96 4.47
C THR A 82 5.38 9.51 4.04
N PHE A 83 4.45 9.36 5.00
CA PHE A 83 3.08 8.98 4.69
C PHE A 83 2.35 10.04 3.83
N GLU A 84 2.62 11.31 4.07
CA GLU A 84 2.09 12.45 3.30
C GLU A 84 2.63 12.40 1.86
N GLN A 85 3.96 12.29 1.71
CA GLN A 85 4.62 12.19 0.41
C GLN A 85 4.13 10.96 -0.38
N PHE A 86 3.92 9.83 0.29
CA PHE A 86 3.34 8.65 -0.32
C PHE A 86 1.98 8.96 -0.95
N ARG A 87 1.07 9.61 -0.21
CA ARG A 87 -0.27 9.96 -0.72
C ARG A 87 -0.19 10.94 -1.88
N GLU A 88 0.68 11.93 -1.80
CA GLU A 88 0.91 12.92 -2.86
C GLU A 88 1.46 12.30 -4.15
N ILE A 89 2.48 11.44 -4.03
CA ILE A 89 3.07 10.72 -5.15
C ILE A 89 2.00 9.86 -5.84
N VAL A 90 1.19 9.12 -5.07
CA VAL A 90 0.14 8.29 -5.65
C VAL A 90 -0.94 9.14 -6.31
N ALA A 91 -1.39 10.23 -5.69
CA ALA A 91 -2.37 11.14 -6.28
C ALA A 91 -1.89 11.72 -7.62
N ARG A 92 -0.62 12.16 -7.68
CA ARG A 92 0.02 12.65 -8.90
C ARG A 92 0.10 11.58 -9.98
N LYS A 93 0.51 10.35 -9.63
CA LYS A 93 0.57 9.23 -10.58
C LYS A 93 -0.80 8.79 -11.07
N CYS A 94 -1.84 8.89 -10.24
CA CYS A 94 -3.22 8.67 -10.68
C CYS A 94 -3.67 9.76 -11.69
N LYS A 95 -3.29 11.03 -11.49
CA LYS A 95 -3.54 12.12 -12.45
C LYS A 95 -2.93 11.83 -13.82
N GLU A 96 -1.68 11.38 -13.85
CA GLU A 96 -0.97 10.99 -15.08
C GLU A 96 -1.64 9.80 -15.78
N ASN A 97 -2.17 8.83 -15.01
CA ASN A 97 -2.82 7.65 -15.58
C ASN A 97 -4.24 7.93 -16.13
N SER A 98 -4.98 8.86 -15.52
CA SER A 98 -6.35 9.17 -15.90
C SER A 98 -6.70 10.63 -15.56
N GLU A 99 -7.10 11.37 -16.59
CA GLU A 99 -7.55 12.76 -16.47
C GLU A 99 -8.60 12.92 -15.36
N GLY A 100 -8.43 13.88 -14.45
CA GLY A 100 -9.36 14.13 -13.34
C GLY A 100 -9.26 13.15 -12.15
N ALA A 101 -8.54 12.02 -12.26
CA ALA A 101 -8.40 11.09 -11.12
C ALA A 101 -7.60 11.68 -9.95
N GLY A 102 -6.55 12.46 -10.26
CA GLY A 102 -5.78 13.16 -9.23
C GLY A 102 -6.61 14.18 -8.45
N VAL A 103 -7.47 14.94 -9.15
CA VAL A 103 -8.37 15.93 -8.53
C VAL A 103 -9.36 15.25 -7.59
N ILE A 104 -9.96 14.13 -8.02
CA ILE A 104 -10.87 13.35 -7.18
C ILE A 104 -10.17 12.88 -5.89
N ILE A 105 -8.95 12.37 -5.99
CA ILE A 105 -8.17 11.92 -4.82
C ILE A 105 -7.82 13.10 -3.90
N GLN A 106 -7.34 14.21 -4.45
CA GLN A 106 -6.98 15.41 -3.67
C GLN A 106 -8.19 15.97 -2.91
N ASN A 107 -9.32 16.15 -3.60
CA ASN A 107 -10.55 16.65 -2.97
C ASN A 107 -10.99 15.75 -1.80
N ALA A 108 -10.87 14.42 -1.95
CA ALA A 108 -11.20 13.48 -0.89
C ALA A 108 -10.18 13.48 0.27
N LEU A 109 -8.91 13.77 -0.01
CA LEU A 109 -7.89 13.96 1.03
C LEU A 109 -8.13 15.25 1.84
N GLU A 110 -8.52 16.34 1.17
CA GLU A 110 -8.77 17.64 1.79
C GLU A 110 -10.07 17.66 2.58
N SER A 111 -11.17 17.16 1.99
CA SER A 111 -12.48 17.14 2.63
C SER A 111 -12.67 15.96 3.60
N GLY A 112 -11.80 14.96 3.54
CA GLY A 112 -11.96 13.68 4.24
C GLY A 112 -13.10 12.81 3.68
N SER A 113 -13.76 13.22 2.60
CA SER A 113 -14.92 12.53 2.04
C SER A 113 -14.93 12.52 0.50
N PRO A 114 -15.19 11.38 -0.15
CA PRO A 114 -15.33 10.05 0.43
C PRO A 114 -13.99 9.52 0.96
N GLY A 115 -14.02 8.78 2.07
CA GLY A 115 -12.80 8.18 2.63
C GLY A 115 -12.09 7.27 1.63
N ILE A 116 -10.75 7.25 1.67
CA ILE A 116 -9.92 6.45 0.77
C ILE A 116 -9.30 5.29 1.53
N ASN A 117 -9.45 4.08 1.00
CA ASN A 117 -8.69 2.91 1.43
C ASN A 117 -7.49 2.72 0.51
N TRP A 118 -6.30 2.72 1.10
CA TRP A 118 -5.02 2.43 0.45
C TRP A 118 -4.65 0.98 0.78
N LYS A 119 -5.03 0.04 -0.08
CA LYS A 119 -4.77 -1.38 0.17
C LYS A 119 -3.43 -1.77 -0.42
N VAL A 120 -2.55 -2.34 0.39
CA VAL A 120 -1.24 -2.83 -0.06
C VAL A 120 -1.13 -4.32 0.14
N TRP A 121 -0.39 -4.99 -0.74
CA TRP A 121 0.00 -6.37 -0.55
C TRP A 121 1.34 -6.67 -1.23
N MET A 122 2.05 -7.65 -0.68
CA MET A 122 3.32 -8.15 -1.20
C MET A 122 3.45 -9.65 -0.94
N ASN A 123 4.24 -10.31 -1.79
CA ASN A 123 4.47 -11.74 -1.71
C ASN A 123 5.87 -12.01 -1.14
N LEU A 124 6.06 -11.67 0.13
CA LEU A 124 7.28 -12.00 0.88
C LEU A 124 7.04 -13.22 1.77
N PRO A 125 7.95 -14.21 1.82
CA PRO A 125 7.78 -15.41 2.63
C PRO A 125 7.50 -15.13 4.10
N ALA A 126 8.22 -14.18 4.71
CA ALA A 126 8.08 -13.82 6.12
C ALA A 126 6.92 -12.85 6.42
N ALA A 127 6.30 -12.24 5.40
CA ALA A 127 5.38 -11.11 5.57
C ALA A 127 3.92 -11.53 5.29
N HIS A 128 3.45 -12.57 5.98
CA HIS A 128 2.12 -13.17 5.76
C HIS A 128 0.96 -12.20 5.96
N GLU A 129 1.11 -11.23 6.86
CA GLU A 129 0.09 -10.20 7.11
C GLU A 129 -0.17 -9.29 5.91
N PHE A 130 0.75 -9.23 4.94
CA PHE A 130 0.62 -8.43 3.72
C PHE A 130 0.23 -9.25 2.49
N LYS A 131 -0.22 -10.50 2.66
CA LYS A 131 -0.80 -11.26 1.55
C LYS A 131 -2.08 -10.60 1.05
N LYS A 132 -2.37 -10.74 -0.25
CA LYS A 132 -3.53 -10.10 -0.89
C LYS A 132 -4.87 -10.36 -0.17
N ASN A 133 -5.05 -11.54 0.43
CA ASN A 133 -6.28 -11.94 1.12
C ASN A 133 -6.48 -11.28 2.50
N THR A 134 -5.42 -10.77 3.13
CA THR A 134 -5.51 -10.09 4.44
C THR A 134 -6.12 -8.69 4.34
N ASN A 135 -6.17 -8.11 3.13
CA ASN A 135 -6.70 -6.79 2.86
C ASN A 135 -6.06 -5.69 3.75
N TYR A 136 -4.74 -5.77 3.99
CA TYR A 136 -4.01 -4.77 4.79
C TYR A 136 -4.17 -3.36 4.20
N LYS A 137 -4.40 -2.36 5.07
CA LYS A 137 -4.68 -0.97 4.69
C LYS A 137 -3.67 -0.01 5.31
N VAL A 138 -3.07 0.84 4.49
CA VAL A 138 -2.17 1.92 4.92
C VAL A 138 -2.91 3.26 4.97
N ASN A 139 -3.99 3.32 5.76
CA ASN A 139 -4.80 4.53 5.88
C ASN A 139 -4.31 5.50 6.97
N LYS A 140 -3.37 5.05 7.82
CA LYS A 140 -2.81 5.81 8.94
C LYS A 140 -1.28 5.71 8.95
N ILE A 141 -0.64 6.69 9.58
CA ILE A 141 0.83 6.75 9.73
C ILE A 141 1.38 5.44 10.31
N ASN A 142 0.81 4.93 11.42
CA ASN A 142 1.31 3.69 12.04
C ASN A 142 1.21 2.47 11.10
N SER A 143 0.12 2.34 10.35
CA SER A 143 -0.03 1.24 9.38
C SER A 143 0.96 1.34 8.22
N PHE A 144 1.30 2.57 7.80
CA PHE A 144 2.30 2.83 6.78
C PHE A 144 3.71 2.50 7.30
N ILE A 145 4.07 2.99 8.49
CA ILE A 145 5.37 2.70 9.14
C ILE A 145 5.56 1.21 9.32
N HIS A 146 4.54 0.49 9.81
CA HIS A 146 4.61 -0.96 9.99
C HIS A 146 4.86 -1.71 8.68
N TRP A 147 4.20 -1.27 7.60
CA TRP A 147 4.38 -1.84 6.27
C TRP A 147 5.78 -1.56 5.69
N THR A 148 6.26 -0.31 5.76
CA THR A 148 7.58 0.06 5.25
C THR A 148 8.71 -0.54 6.07
N ALA A 149 8.57 -0.66 7.39
CA ALA A 149 9.54 -1.33 8.26
C ALA A 149 9.74 -2.81 7.87
N ASN A 150 8.66 -3.52 7.55
CA ASN A 150 8.75 -4.90 7.05
C ASN A 150 9.48 -5.00 5.70
N ILE A 151 9.29 -4.02 4.82
CA ILE A 151 10.02 -3.95 3.55
C ILE A 151 11.50 -3.69 3.80
N ILE A 152 11.83 -2.78 4.71
CA ILE A 152 13.22 -2.44 5.05
C ILE A 152 13.93 -3.65 5.65
N ALA A 153 13.28 -4.35 6.58
CA ALA A 153 13.79 -5.54 7.24
C ALA A 153 14.01 -6.72 6.26
N ASN A 154 13.29 -6.76 5.13
CA ASN A 154 13.52 -7.75 4.08
C ASN A 154 14.84 -7.53 3.32
N GLY A 155 15.54 -6.41 3.53
CA GLY A 155 16.92 -6.18 3.08
C GLY A 155 17.08 -5.84 1.59
N LYS A 156 16.20 -6.33 0.73
CA LYS A 156 16.29 -6.20 -0.74
C LYS A 156 16.34 -4.74 -1.21
N ASP A 157 17.16 -4.49 -2.23
CA ASP A 157 17.26 -3.17 -2.88
C ASP A 157 15.95 -2.76 -3.58
N ARG A 158 15.24 -3.72 -4.17
CA ARG A 158 13.94 -3.50 -4.81
C ARG A 158 12.93 -4.51 -4.27
N THR A 159 11.79 -4.00 -3.86
CA THR A 159 10.67 -4.83 -3.38
C THR A 159 9.44 -4.57 -4.23
N ASP A 160 8.96 -5.62 -4.90
CA ASP A 160 7.70 -5.58 -5.62
C ASP A 160 6.52 -5.66 -4.65
N ALA A 161 5.61 -4.71 -4.78
CA ALA A 161 4.36 -4.66 -4.04
C ALA A 161 3.23 -4.24 -4.96
N SER A 162 2.00 -4.30 -4.46
CA SER A 162 0.82 -3.86 -5.18
C SER A 162 0.01 -2.90 -4.33
N LEU A 163 -0.65 -1.96 -5.01
CA LEU A 163 -1.48 -0.92 -4.39
C LEU A 163 -2.83 -0.87 -5.09
N GLU A 164 -3.91 -0.93 -4.32
CA GLU A 164 -5.26 -0.58 -4.77
C GLU A 164 -5.74 0.64 -3.99
N VAL A 165 -5.93 1.77 -4.70
CA VAL A 165 -6.54 2.98 -4.16
C VAL A 165 -8.05 2.89 -4.38
N LYS A 166 -8.81 2.64 -3.31
CA LYS A 166 -10.26 2.45 -3.39
C LYS A 166 -10.98 3.47 -2.52
N MET A 167 -11.79 4.32 -3.16
CA MET A 167 -12.72 5.18 -2.43
C MET A 167 -13.86 4.36 -1.83
N ILE A 168 -14.27 4.74 -0.62
CA ILE A 168 -15.43 4.20 0.06
C ILE A 168 -16.65 4.91 -0.52
N SER A 169 -17.48 4.20 -1.26
CA SER A 169 -18.72 4.79 -1.81
C SER A 169 -19.67 5.15 -0.67
N PRO A 170 -20.16 6.40 -0.59
CA PRO A 170 -21.15 6.77 0.41
C PRO A 170 -22.45 5.97 0.27
N ALA A 171 -22.80 5.53 -0.94
CA ALA A 171 -23.94 4.63 -1.15
C ALA A 171 -23.70 3.24 -0.54
N ASP A 172 -22.45 2.76 -0.50
CA ASP A 172 -22.11 1.48 0.14
C ASP A 172 -22.19 1.62 1.66
N LEU A 173 -21.72 2.75 2.22
CA LEU A 173 -21.87 3.06 3.65
C LEU A 173 -23.34 3.12 4.08
N GLU A 174 -24.20 3.75 3.28
CA GLU A 174 -25.65 3.82 3.57
C GLU A 174 -26.30 2.44 3.55
N LYS A 175 -25.91 1.58 2.59
CA LYS A 175 -26.38 0.18 2.53
C LYS A 175 -25.90 -0.62 3.74
N GLU A 176 -24.63 -0.53 4.10
CA GLU A 176 -24.07 -1.21 5.27
C GLU A 176 -24.75 -0.77 6.57
N ALA A 177 -25.01 0.54 6.74
CA ALA A 177 -25.74 1.07 7.88
C ALA A 177 -27.17 0.50 7.98
N LYS A 178 -27.91 0.45 6.87
CA LYS A 178 -29.25 -0.15 6.82
C LYS A 178 -29.24 -1.64 7.16
N VAL A 179 -28.25 -2.38 6.64
CA VAL A 179 -28.06 -3.80 6.97
C VAL A 179 -27.74 -3.98 8.46
N ALA A 180 -26.84 -3.18 9.03
CA ALA A 180 -26.49 -3.23 10.45
C ALA A 180 -27.71 -2.96 11.35
N VAL A 181 -28.55 -1.98 11.00
CA VAL A 181 -29.82 -1.73 11.71
C VAL A 181 -30.75 -2.93 11.62
N LYS A 182 -30.87 -3.56 10.44
CA LYS A 182 -31.72 -4.75 10.26
C LYS A 182 -31.22 -5.93 11.08
N ILE A 183 -29.91 -6.17 11.11
CA ILE A 183 -29.28 -7.22 11.94
C ILE A 183 -29.55 -6.96 13.42
N LYS A 184 -29.28 -5.74 13.90
CA LYS A 184 -29.53 -5.37 15.31
C LYS A 184 -30.99 -5.62 15.69
N ARG A 185 -31.94 -5.19 14.85
CA ARG A 185 -33.36 -5.43 15.08
C ARG A 185 -33.68 -6.93 15.19
N HIS A 186 -33.17 -7.74 14.27
CA HIS A 186 -33.37 -9.19 14.27
C HIS A 186 -32.83 -9.86 15.54
N VAL A 187 -31.62 -9.51 15.96
CA VAL A 187 -30.99 -10.01 17.20
C VAL A 187 -31.82 -9.63 18.43
N THR A 188 -32.31 -8.39 18.52
CA THR A 188 -33.13 -7.94 19.66
C THR A 188 -34.49 -8.66 19.72
N THR A 189 -35.12 -8.96 18.59
CA THR A 189 -36.37 -9.76 18.57
C THR A 189 -36.19 -11.23 18.99
N HIS A 190 -34.97 -11.77 18.91
CA HIS A 190 -34.67 -13.15 19.32
C HIS A 190 -34.07 -13.27 20.73
N ALA A 191 -33.76 -12.16 21.40
CA ALA A 191 -33.23 -12.13 22.77
C ALA A 191 -34.30 -11.96 23.86
N VAL A 192 -35.59 -11.98 23.49
CA VAL A 192 -36.73 -11.89 24.41
C VAL A 192 -37.42 -13.26 24.47
N TRP A 193 -36.81 -14.22 25.17
CA TRP A 193 -37.43 -15.45 25.67
C TRP A 193 -36.74 -15.87 26.96
#